data_AF-A0A8H6HBR5-F1
#
_entry.id   AF-A0A8H6HBR5-F1
#
_cell.length_a   1.000
_cell.length_b   1.000
_cell.length_c   1.000
_cell.angle_alpha   90.00
_cell.angle_beta   90.00
_cell.angle_gamma   90.00
#
_symmetry.space_group_name_H-M   'P 1'
#
loop_
_entity.id
_entity.type
_entity.pdbx_description
1 polymer ?
#
loop_
_entity_poly.entity_id
_entity_poly.type
_entity_poly.pdbx_seq_one_letter_code
_entity_poly.pdbx_strand_id
1 'polypeptide(L)'
;MGRPRKYFTAEAKAAANRNKSARSYQKHSQKINKRRRRQYQKSHQPSPPEIIQPKPGPPTGNAPKPEPEPHYWLERARQIPDRIDHVIGKDRMQYFERACQVFLDAPGNETEKANVHRTLTTVNSISERLTHYHNKILNLFGVGDEWKEVQTIALSTRETIQVLEEITVLGTVAHEDLIQSYADGDLLYQKLHK
;
A
#
# COMPACT_ATOMS: atom_id res chain seq x y z
N MET A 1 -40.52 22.68 40.35
CA MET A 1 -40.82 22.23 38.97
C MET A 1 -39.52 22.21 38.16
N GLY A 2 -39.05 21.04 37.72
CA GLY A 2 -37.80 20.91 36.96
C GLY A 2 -37.95 21.36 35.50
N ARG A 3 -36.88 21.91 34.90
CA ARG A 3 -36.90 22.34 33.49
C ARG A 3 -37.00 21.12 32.56
N PRO A 4 -37.96 21.07 31.63
CA PRO A 4 -38.14 19.92 30.74
C PRO A 4 -36.94 19.70 29.82
N ARG A 5 -36.57 18.42 29.62
CA ARG A 5 -35.46 18.02 28.74
C ARG A 5 -35.90 18.09 27.28
N LYS A 6 -35.07 18.72 26.45
CA LYS A 6 -35.33 18.88 25.00
C LYS A 6 -35.17 17.58 24.19
N TYR A 7 -34.40 16.62 24.70
CA TYR A 7 -34.16 15.34 24.05
C TYR A 7 -34.34 14.22 25.08
N PHE A 8 -35.10 13.19 24.71
CA PHE A 8 -35.43 12.06 25.59
C PHE A 8 -34.48 10.86 25.39
N THR A 9 -33.85 10.76 24.23
CA THR A 9 -32.88 9.69 23.91
C THR A 9 -31.50 10.26 23.57
N ALA A 10 -30.45 9.46 23.81
CA ALA A 10 -29.08 9.82 23.46
C ALA A 10 -28.90 9.98 21.95
N GLU A 11 -29.59 9.15 21.17
CA GLU A 11 -29.58 9.20 19.71
C GLU A 11 -30.19 10.51 19.16
N ALA A 12 -31.33 10.94 19.70
CA ALA A 12 -31.94 12.21 19.31
C ALA A 12 -31.02 13.40 19.60
N LYS A 13 -30.30 13.37 20.73
CA LYS A 13 -29.29 14.38 21.06
C LYS A 13 -28.11 14.34 20.08
N ALA A 14 -27.64 13.16 19.69
CA ALA A 14 -26.56 13.00 18.72
C ALA A 14 -26.96 13.50 17.32
N ALA A 15 -28.15 13.13 16.84
CA ALA A 15 -28.69 13.59 15.56
C ALA A 15 -28.85 15.13 15.53
N ALA A 16 -29.38 15.72 16.60
CA ALA A 16 -29.51 17.17 16.72
C ALA A 16 -28.14 17.88 16.68
N ASN A 17 -27.13 17.31 17.35
CA ASN A 17 -25.78 17.84 17.32
C ASN A 17 -25.13 17.71 15.92
N ARG A 18 -25.29 16.57 15.23
CA ARG A 18 -24.83 16.39 13.85
C ARG A 18 -25.45 17.43 12.92
N ASN A 19 -26.76 17.63 13.00
CA ASN A 19 -27.49 18.61 12.18
C ASN A 19 -27.06 20.05 12.50
N LYS A 20 -26.86 20.39 13.77
CA LYS A 20 -26.34 21.69 14.20
C LYS A 20 -24.93 21.93 13.63
N SER A 21 -24.05 20.94 13.74
CA SER A 21 -22.68 21.01 13.22
C SER A 21 -22.65 21.12 11.70
N ALA A 22 -23.50 20.38 10.98
CA ALA A 22 -23.63 20.43 9.53
C ALA A 22 -24.05 21.83 9.04
N ARG A 23 -25.10 22.41 9.65
CA ARG A 23 -25.56 23.77 9.33
C ARG A 23 -24.50 24.82 9.62
N SER A 24 -23.82 24.68 10.75
CA SER A 24 -22.70 25.57 11.11
C SER A 24 -21.56 25.46 10.10
N TYR A 25 -21.19 24.24 9.70
CA TYR A 25 -20.12 24.00 8.73
C TYR A 25 -20.47 24.59 7.36
N GLN A 26 -21.68 24.35 6.85
CA GLN A 26 -22.15 24.93 5.59
C GLN A 26 -22.03 26.46 5.61
N LYS A 27 -22.53 27.11 6.67
CA LYS A 27 -22.47 28.57 6.85
C LYS A 27 -21.03 29.12 6.91
N HIS A 28 -20.09 28.38 7.50
CA HIS A 28 -18.73 28.87 7.76
C HIS A 28 -17.64 28.24 6.89
N SER A 29 -18.00 27.37 5.96
CA SER A 29 -17.09 26.58 5.11
C SER A 29 -16.07 27.47 4.38
N GLN A 30 -16.52 28.56 3.78
CA GLN A 30 -15.66 29.52 3.07
C GLN A 30 -14.63 30.18 4.00
N LYS A 31 -15.04 30.57 5.22
CA LYS A 31 -14.14 31.16 6.23
C LYS A 31 -13.11 30.14 6.71
N ILE A 32 -13.52 28.89 6.93
CA ILE A 32 -12.63 27.78 7.30
C ILE A 32 -11.60 27.55 6.20
N ASN A 33 -12.04 27.45 4.94
CA ASN A 33 -11.16 27.23 3.78
C ASN A 33 -10.21 28.41 3.56
N LYS A 34 -10.68 29.65 3.69
CA LYS A 34 -9.83 30.85 3.62
C LYS A 34 -8.76 30.85 4.71
N ARG A 35 -9.09 30.44 5.94
CA ARG A 35 -8.11 30.28 7.03
C ARG A 35 -7.08 29.21 6.71
N ARG A 36 -7.52 28.04 6.22
CA ARG A 36 -6.63 26.94 5.81
C ARG A 36 -5.66 27.38 4.70
N ARG A 37 -6.15 28.06 3.67
CA ARG A 37 -5.31 28.61 2.58
C ARG A 37 -4.25 29.60 3.11
N ARG A 38 -4.63 30.48 4.04
CA ARG A 38 -3.67 31.41 4.68
C ARG A 38 -2.60 30.69 5.50
N GLN A 39 -2.97 29.64 6.25
CA GLN A 39 -2.00 28.84 6.99
C GLN A 39 -1.03 28.13 6.06
N TYR A 40 -1.53 27.54 4.99
CA TYR A 40 -0.71 26.91 3.95
C TYR A 40 0.24 27.91 3.29
N GLN A 41 -0.25 29.10 2.93
CA GLN A 41 0.60 30.17 2.40
C GLN A 41 1.67 30.60 3.39
N LYS A 42 1.37 30.70 4.69
CA LYS A 42 2.37 31.04 5.72
C LYS A 42 3.47 29.99 5.86
N SER A 43 3.13 28.70 5.78
CA SER A 43 4.14 27.62 5.85
C SER A 43 4.92 27.45 4.55
N HIS A 44 4.39 27.95 3.43
CA HIS A 44 5.01 27.87 2.10
C HIS A 44 5.33 29.25 1.53
N GLN A 45 5.58 30.27 2.37
CA GLN A 45 6.10 31.53 1.84
C GLN A 45 7.53 31.28 1.37
N PRO A 46 7.84 31.46 0.08
CA PRO A 46 9.23 31.52 -0.34
C PRO A 46 9.89 32.69 0.42
N SER A 47 11.08 32.46 0.96
CA SER A 47 11.86 33.48 1.65
C SER A 47 12.03 34.72 0.76
N PRO A 48 12.08 35.94 1.34
CA PRO A 48 12.36 37.16 0.59
C PRO A 48 13.69 37.01 -0.17
N PRO A 49 13.81 37.55 -1.38
CA PRO A 49 15.07 37.50 -2.11
C PRO A 49 16.12 38.28 -1.32
N GLU A 50 17.06 37.54 -0.72
CA GLU A 50 18.32 38.10 -0.26
C GLU A 50 19.00 38.76 -1.46
N ILE A 51 19.48 39.99 -1.29
CA ILE A 51 20.28 40.70 -2.30
C ILE A 51 21.62 39.94 -2.40
N ILE A 52 21.62 38.89 -3.20
CA ILE A 52 22.79 38.11 -3.55
C ILE A 52 23.58 38.95 -4.54
N GLN A 53 24.76 39.45 -4.13
CA GLN A 53 25.81 39.86 -5.06
C GLN A 53 25.89 38.80 -6.17
N PRO A 54 26.00 39.16 -7.46
CA PRO A 54 25.80 38.23 -8.58
C PRO A 54 26.82 37.08 -8.53
N LYS A 55 26.44 36.04 -7.79
CA LYS A 55 26.98 34.70 -7.91
C LYS A 55 26.40 34.19 -9.23
N PRO A 56 27.22 33.65 -10.16
CA PRO A 56 26.72 33.13 -11.42
C PRO A 56 25.53 32.20 -11.11
N GLY A 57 24.36 32.57 -11.62
CA GLY A 57 23.12 31.91 -11.28
C GLY A 57 23.22 30.42 -11.59
N PRO A 58 22.67 29.53 -10.75
CA PRO A 58 22.51 28.15 -11.16
C PRO A 58 21.61 28.18 -12.41
N PRO A 59 21.97 27.48 -13.49
CA PRO A 59 21.21 27.50 -14.71
C PRO A 59 19.78 27.04 -14.39
N THR A 60 18.81 27.91 -14.65
CA THR A 60 17.38 27.57 -14.77
C THR A 60 17.19 26.76 -16.05
N GLY A 61 17.86 25.63 -16.13
CA GLY A 61 17.56 24.54 -17.03
C GLY A 61 17.02 23.41 -16.17
N ASN A 62 15.71 23.29 -16.06
CA ASN A 62 15.13 21.95 -15.92
C ASN A 62 15.35 21.25 -17.27
N ALA A 63 16.61 21.00 -17.61
CA ALA A 63 16.92 20.00 -18.61
C ALA A 63 16.21 18.72 -18.13
N PRO A 64 15.44 18.04 -18.99
CA PRO A 64 14.89 16.75 -18.63
C PRO A 64 16.04 15.92 -18.07
N LYS A 65 15.89 15.42 -16.83
CA LYS A 65 16.86 14.49 -16.26
C LYS A 65 17.12 13.43 -17.34
N PRO A 66 18.39 13.14 -17.67
CA PRO A 66 18.68 12.11 -18.67
C PRO A 66 17.88 10.88 -18.28
N GLU A 67 17.08 10.36 -19.21
CA GLU A 67 16.33 9.14 -18.95
C GLU A 67 17.33 8.07 -18.51
N PRO A 68 17.05 7.31 -17.45
CA PRO A 68 17.94 6.25 -17.01
C PRO A 68 18.23 5.32 -18.17
N GLU A 69 19.49 4.88 -18.29
CA GLU A 69 19.88 3.93 -19.33
C GLU A 69 18.95 2.71 -19.31
N PRO A 70 18.57 2.15 -20.47
CA PRO A 70 17.61 1.04 -20.53
C PRO A 70 17.94 -0.13 -19.59
N HIS A 71 19.22 -0.44 -19.39
CA HIS A 71 19.68 -1.48 -18.46
C HIS A 71 19.41 -1.19 -16.98
N TYR A 72 19.27 0.08 -16.59
CA TYR A 72 18.91 0.48 -15.23
C TYR A 72 17.61 -0.20 -14.77
N TRP A 73 16.58 -0.23 -15.62
CA TRP A 73 15.28 -0.81 -15.26
C TRP A 73 15.37 -2.32 -15.10
N LEU A 74 16.18 -2.97 -15.94
CA LEU A 74 16.43 -4.40 -15.85
C LEU A 74 17.15 -4.78 -14.56
N GLU A 75 18.20 -4.04 -14.18
CA GLU A 75 18.89 -4.24 -12.89
C GLU A 75 17.95 -4.05 -11.70
N ARG A 76 17.05 -3.06 -11.76
CA ARG A 76 16.04 -2.84 -10.71
C ARG A 76 15.02 -3.97 -10.63
N ALA A 77 14.61 -4.54 -11.77
CA ALA A 77 13.74 -5.69 -11.81
C ALA A 77 14.42 -6.95 -11.22
N ARG A 78 15.71 -7.16 -11.54
CA ARG A 78 16.52 -8.27 -10.99
C ARG A 78 16.69 -8.23 -9.48
N GLN A 79 16.56 -7.06 -8.85
CA GLN A 79 16.60 -6.90 -7.39
C GLN A 79 15.27 -7.26 -6.70
N ILE A 80 14.19 -7.50 -7.44
CA ILE A 80 12.87 -7.76 -6.85
C ILE A 80 12.82 -9.10 -6.09
N PRO A 81 13.35 -10.22 -6.61
CA PRO A 81 13.41 -11.48 -5.86
C PRO A 81 14.08 -11.31 -4.50
N ASP A 82 15.25 -10.66 -4.43
CA ASP A 82 15.95 -10.41 -3.16
C ASP A 82 15.12 -9.58 -2.17
N ARG A 83 14.34 -8.61 -2.67
CA ARG A 83 13.45 -7.80 -1.83
C ARG A 83 12.29 -8.60 -1.29
N ILE A 84 11.73 -9.50 -2.10
CA ILE A 84 10.68 -10.42 -1.65
C ILE A 84 11.27 -11.35 -0.59
N ASP A 85 12.42 -11.95 -0.85
CA ASP A 85 13.11 -12.85 0.08
C ASP A 85 13.51 -12.14 1.38
N HIS A 86 13.75 -10.84 1.36
CA HIS A 86 13.96 -10.05 2.58
C HIS A 86 12.69 -9.91 3.44
N VAL A 87 11.51 -9.96 2.82
CA VAL A 87 10.22 -9.80 3.49
C VAL A 87 9.68 -11.15 3.98
N ILE A 88 9.74 -12.20 3.15
CA ILE A 88 9.17 -13.52 3.47
C ILE A 88 10.23 -14.56 3.85
N GLY A 89 11.51 -14.29 3.63
CA GLY A 89 12.59 -15.28 3.77
C GLY A 89 12.89 -15.99 2.45
N LYS A 90 14.05 -16.67 2.39
CA LYS A 90 14.49 -17.42 1.21
C LYS A 90 13.63 -18.66 0.95
N ASP A 91 13.13 -19.29 2.00
CA ASP A 91 12.19 -20.40 1.92
C ASP A 91 10.75 -19.87 2.02
N ARG A 92 10.17 -19.60 0.85
CA ARG A 92 8.80 -19.07 0.75
C ARG A 92 7.77 -20.06 1.27
N MET A 93 8.01 -21.35 1.09
CA MET A 93 7.09 -22.41 1.52
C MET A 93 7.02 -22.48 3.04
N GLN A 94 8.16 -22.40 3.71
CA GLN A 94 8.20 -22.29 5.17
C GLN A 94 7.46 -21.05 5.68
N TYR A 95 7.57 -19.92 4.96
CA TYR A 95 6.82 -18.72 5.31
C TYR A 95 5.31 -18.91 5.14
N PHE A 96 4.87 -19.45 4.02
CA PHE A 96 3.44 -19.69 3.76
C PHE A 96 2.83 -20.66 4.77
N GLU A 97 3.54 -21.73 5.11
CA GLU A 97 3.12 -22.66 6.15
C GLU A 97 2.96 -21.94 7.49
N ARG A 98 3.98 -21.17 7.93
CA ARG A 98 3.90 -20.39 9.16
C ARG A 98 2.75 -19.38 9.13
N ALA A 99 2.58 -18.68 8.01
CA ALA A 99 1.50 -17.71 7.85
C ALA A 99 0.13 -18.38 7.94
N CYS A 100 -0.04 -19.57 7.36
CA CYS A 100 -1.26 -20.36 7.49
C CYS A 100 -1.51 -20.79 8.94
N GLN A 101 -0.48 -21.31 9.63
CA GLN A 101 -0.59 -21.72 11.03
C GLN A 101 -1.03 -20.58 11.96
N VAL A 102 -0.56 -19.35 11.72
CA VAL A 102 -1.01 -18.16 12.47
C VAL A 102 -2.53 -17.94 12.40
N PHE A 103 -3.16 -18.34 11.30
CA PHE A 103 -4.62 -18.26 11.15
C PHE A 103 -5.34 -19.52 11.63
N LEU A 104 -4.70 -20.69 11.57
CA LEU A 104 -5.26 -21.95 12.08
C LEU A 104 -5.28 -21.99 13.61
N ASP A 105 -4.26 -21.42 14.25
CA ASP A 105 -4.22 -21.30 15.70
C ASP A 105 -5.29 -20.31 16.18
N ALA A 106 -6.14 -20.78 17.10
CA ALA A 106 -7.28 -20.09 17.71
C ALA A 106 -6.90 -18.68 18.27
N PRO A 107 -7.85 -17.82 18.70
CA PRO A 107 -7.87 -16.35 18.48
C PRO A 107 -6.80 -15.48 19.18
N GLY A 108 -5.69 -16.03 19.67
CA GLY A 108 -4.63 -15.33 20.41
C GLY A 108 -3.64 -14.52 19.57
N ASN A 109 -3.56 -14.71 18.25
CA ASN A 109 -2.43 -14.22 17.45
C ASN A 109 -2.76 -13.03 16.53
N GLU A 110 -3.62 -12.10 16.96
CA GLU A 110 -4.01 -10.91 16.15
C GLU A 110 -2.80 -10.07 15.68
N THR A 111 -1.74 -9.98 16.49
CA THR A 111 -0.50 -9.29 16.10
C THR A 111 0.19 -10.00 14.92
N GLU A 112 0.24 -11.33 14.94
CA GLU A 112 0.89 -12.10 13.89
C GLU A 112 0.03 -12.11 12.62
N LYS A 113 -1.29 -12.22 12.74
CA LYS A 113 -2.23 -12.04 11.61
C LYS A 113 -2.04 -10.68 10.95
N ALA A 114 -1.94 -9.62 11.76
CA ALA A 114 -1.64 -8.27 11.26
C ALA A 114 -0.28 -8.19 10.57
N ASN A 115 0.73 -8.95 11.03
CA ASN A 115 2.02 -9.03 10.35
C ASN A 115 1.90 -9.71 8.99
N VAL A 116 1.12 -10.78 8.84
CA VAL A 116 0.87 -11.41 7.54
C VAL A 116 0.20 -10.42 6.57
N HIS A 117 -0.80 -9.65 7.02
CA HIS A 117 -1.41 -8.59 6.19
C HIS A 117 -0.42 -7.48 5.79
N ARG A 118 0.48 -7.08 6.69
CA ARG A 118 1.53 -6.10 6.39
C ARG A 118 2.51 -6.64 5.35
N THR A 119 2.87 -7.92 5.46
CA THR A 119 3.70 -8.61 4.46
C THR A 119 3.01 -8.59 3.10
N LEU A 120 1.74 -9.01 3.00
CA LEU A 120 0.97 -8.94 1.76
C LEU A 120 0.97 -7.52 1.16
N THR A 121 0.72 -6.50 1.99
CA THR A 121 0.74 -5.09 1.55
C THR A 121 2.12 -4.69 1.02
N THR A 122 3.18 -5.13 1.69
CA THR A 122 4.56 -4.85 1.29
C THR A 122 4.88 -5.51 -0.05
N VAL A 123 4.55 -6.79 -0.23
CA VAL A 123 4.77 -7.52 -1.48
C VAL A 123 3.95 -6.91 -2.62
N ASN A 124 2.70 -6.49 -2.37
CA ASN A 124 1.91 -5.75 -3.36
C ASN A 124 2.59 -4.46 -3.81
N SER A 125 3.13 -3.66 -2.88
CA SER A 125 3.88 -2.44 -3.24
C SER A 125 5.16 -2.71 -4.04
N ILE A 126 5.80 -3.87 -3.83
CA ILE A 126 6.94 -4.33 -4.62
C ILE A 126 6.48 -4.71 -6.04
N SER A 127 5.35 -5.42 -6.16
CA SER A 127 4.74 -5.81 -7.43
C SER A 127 4.31 -4.61 -8.29
N GLU A 128 3.76 -3.55 -7.67
CA GLU A 128 3.43 -2.30 -8.37
C GLU A 128 4.66 -1.66 -9.02
N ARG A 129 5.80 -1.66 -8.30
CA ARG A 129 7.08 -1.17 -8.84
C ARG A 129 7.61 -2.07 -9.94
N LEU A 130 7.50 -3.39 -9.79
CA LEU A 130 7.88 -4.33 -10.82
C LEU A 130 7.06 -4.13 -12.10
N THR A 131 5.75 -3.90 -11.97
CA THR A 131 4.87 -3.58 -13.10
C THR A 131 5.34 -2.31 -13.83
N HIS A 132 5.77 -1.30 -13.08
CA HIS A 132 6.37 -0.10 -13.67
C HIS A 132 7.65 -0.43 -14.46
N TYR A 133 8.56 -1.22 -13.91
CA TYR A 133 9.79 -1.64 -14.60
C TYR A 133 9.50 -2.48 -15.84
N HIS A 134 8.57 -3.42 -15.72
CA HIS A 134 8.11 -4.28 -16.81
C HIS A 134 7.59 -3.46 -18.00
N ASN A 135 6.76 -2.45 -17.73
CA ASN A 135 6.25 -1.56 -18.77
C ASN A 135 7.36 -0.70 -19.40
N LYS A 136 8.33 -0.23 -18.60
CA LYS A 136 9.49 0.51 -19.12
C LYS A 136 10.36 -0.35 -20.03
N ILE A 137 10.65 -1.58 -19.63
CA ILE A 137 11.44 -2.52 -20.42
C ILE A 137 10.71 -2.89 -21.70
N LEU A 138 9.40 -3.18 -21.63
CA LEU A 138 8.58 -3.43 -22.82
C LEU A 138 8.64 -2.27 -23.82
N ASN A 139 8.54 -1.04 -23.34
CA ASN A 139 8.58 0.14 -24.21
C ASN A 139 9.96 0.39 -24.84
N LEU A 140 11.05 0.02 -24.15
CA LEU A 140 12.42 0.29 -24.60
C LEU A 140 12.97 -0.85 -25.49
N PHE A 141 12.71 -2.10 -25.13
CA PHE A 141 13.28 -3.28 -25.78
C PHE A 141 12.25 -4.10 -26.59
N GLY A 142 10.95 -3.83 -26.44
CA GLY A 142 9.90 -4.67 -27.01
C GLY A 142 9.79 -6.02 -26.30
N VAL A 143 9.25 -7.01 -27.00
CA VAL A 143 9.07 -8.39 -26.50
C VAL A 143 10.36 -9.20 -26.73
N GLY A 144 11.43 -8.77 -26.07
CA GLY A 144 12.76 -9.40 -26.10
C GLY A 144 13.01 -10.36 -24.94
N ASP A 145 14.25 -10.82 -24.81
CA ASP A 145 14.67 -11.73 -23.74
C ASP A 145 14.70 -11.01 -22.37
N GLU A 146 15.06 -9.73 -22.34
CA GLU A 146 15.00 -8.89 -21.15
C GLU A 146 13.56 -8.77 -20.62
N TRP A 147 12.60 -8.63 -21.54
CA TRP A 147 11.19 -8.56 -21.18
C TRP A 147 10.69 -9.90 -20.61
N LYS A 148 11.05 -11.02 -21.25
CA LYS A 148 10.69 -12.37 -20.76
C LYS A 148 11.30 -12.66 -19.38
N GLU A 149 12.53 -12.22 -19.14
CA GLU A 149 13.18 -12.33 -17.83
C GLU A 149 12.35 -11.61 -16.76
N VAL A 150 12.00 -10.34 -16.99
CA VAL A 150 11.19 -9.57 -16.04
C VAL A 150 9.77 -10.13 -15.90
N GLN A 151 9.19 -10.64 -16.98
CA GLN A 151 7.90 -11.31 -16.95
C GLN A 151 7.94 -12.55 -16.03
N THR A 152 9.04 -13.31 -16.04
CA THR A 152 9.22 -14.48 -15.17
C THR A 152 9.26 -14.07 -13.69
N ILE A 153 9.98 -12.98 -13.38
CA ILE A 153 10.01 -12.39 -12.03
C ILE A 153 8.61 -11.91 -11.62
N ALA A 154 7.85 -11.31 -12.55
CA ALA A 154 6.50 -10.82 -12.31
C ALA A 154 5.51 -11.95 -12.01
N LEU A 155 5.60 -13.06 -12.75
CA LEU A 155 4.78 -14.25 -12.49
C LEU A 155 5.07 -14.83 -11.10
N SER A 156 6.34 -15.02 -10.75
CA SER A 156 6.71 -15.53 -9.42
C SER A 156 6.27 -14.59 -8.27
N THR A 157 6.37 -13.27 -8.49
CA THR A 157 5.88 -12.27 -7.53
C THR A 157 4.36 -12.34 -7.37
N ARG A 158 3.64 -12.53 -8.48
CA ARG A 158 2.18 -12.65 -8.49
C ARG A 158 1.71 -13.91 -7.78
N GLU A 159 2.36 -15.05 -8.01
CA GLU A 159 2.05 -16.30 -7.29
C GLU A 159 2.20 -16.12 -5.77
N THR A 160 3.27 -15.44 -5.35
CA THR A 160 3.49 -15.10 -3.93
C THR A 160 2.34 -14.26 -3.36
N ILE A 161 1.86 -13.26 -4.12
CA ILE A 161 0.70 -12.44 -3.72
C ILE A 161 -0.56 -13.29 -3.62
N GLN A 162 -0.84 -14.12 -4.63
CA GLN A 162 -2.04 -14.95 -4.67
C GLN A 162 -2.12 -15.92 -3.49
N VAL A 163 -0.99 -16.54 -3.12
CA VAL A 163 -0.91 -17.40 -1.94
C VAL A 163 -1.20 -16.61 -0.65
N LEU A 164 -0.59 -15.43 -0.48
CA LEU A 164 -0.81 -14.61 0.70
C LEU A 164 -2.24 -14.06 0.77
N GLU A 165 -2.83 -13.72 -0.38
CA GLU A 165 -4.23 -13.31 -0.49
C GLU A 165 -5.17 -14.45 -0.11
N GLU A 166 -4.96 -15.66 -0.61
CA GLU A 166 -5.77 -16.82 -0.25
C GLU A 166 -5.71 -17.08 1.26
N ILE A 167 -4.52 -17.16 1.84
CA ILE A 167 -4.33 -17.39 3.29
C ILE A 167 -5.03 -16.29 4.10
N THR A 168 -4.84 -15.02 3.73
CA THR A 168 -5.42 -13.90 4.48
C THR A 168 -6.93 -13.80 4.32
N VAL A 169 -7.48 -14.10 3.14
CA VAL A 169 -8.93 -14.09 2.89
C VAL A 169 -9.60 -15.24 3.63
N LEU A 170 -9.13 -16.47 3.46
CA LEU A 170 -9.68 -17.63 4.16
C LEU A 170 -9.52 -17.48 5.67
N GLY A 171 -8.35 -17.07 6.15
CA GLY A 171 -8.08 -16.91 7.57
C GLY A 171 -8.88 -15.80 8.27
N THR A 172 -9.39 -14.80 7.54
CA THR A 172 -10.16 -13.69 8.14
C THR A 172 -11.67 -13.79 7.91
N VAL A 173 -12.10 -14.27 6.75
CA VAL A 173 -13.51 -14.27 6.35
C VAL A 173 -14.14 -15.67 6.45
N ALA A 174 -13.36 -16.72 6.17
CA ALA A 174 -13.86 -18.08 6.00
C ALA A 174 -12.95 -19.10 6.72
N HIS A 175 -12.78 -18.92 8.03
CA HIS A 175 -11.81 -19.70 8.82
C HIS A 175 -12.10 -21.22 8.80
N GLU A 176 -13.37 -21.62 8.75
CA GLU A 176 -13.75 -23.04 8.57
C GLU A 176 -13.26 -23.59 7.22
N ASP A 177 -13.39 -22.80 6.15
CA ASP A 177 -12.89 -23.16 4.81
C ASP A 177 -11.36 -23.24 4.79
N LEU A 178 -10.65 -22.39 5.58
CA LEU A 178 -9.20 -22.49 5.74
C LEU A 178 -8.80 -23.85 6.35
N ILE A 179 -9.47 -24.26 7.43
CA ILE A 179 -9.18 -25.54 8.11
C ILE A 179 -9.39 -26.70 7.15
N GLN A 180 -10.52 -26.72 6.43
CA GLN A 180 -10.84 -27.77 5.48
C GLN A 180 -9.84 -27.80 4.32
N SER A 181 -9.58 -26.65 3.68
CA SER A 181 -8.66 -26.55 2.54
C SER A 181 -7.23 -26.92 2.92
N TYR A 182 -6.80 -26.57 4.14
CA TYR A 182 -5.50 -26.97 4.67
C TYR A 182 -5.41 -28.48 4.88
N ALA A 183 -6.45 -29.10 5.47
CA ALA A 183 -6.50 -30.54 5.70
C ALA A 183 -6.53 -31.35 4.40
N ASP A 184 -7.23 -30.86 3.37
CA ASP A 184 -7.32 -31.50 2.06
C ASP A 184 -6.06 -31.30 1.20
N GLY A 185 -5.13 -30.45 1.64
CA GLY A 185 -3.95 -30.11 0.86
C GLY A 185 -4.31 -29.32 -0.41
N ASP A 186 -5.36 -28.50 -0.34
CA ASP A 186 -5.97 -27.79 -1.46
C ASP A 186 -5.56 -26.31 -1.56
N LEU A 187 -4.82 -25.79 -0.58
CA LEU A 187 -4.29 -24.43 -0.63
C LEU A 187 -3.31 -24.26 -1.79
N LEU A 188 -3.28 -23.07 -2.40
CA LEU A 188 -2.44 -22.76 -3.57
C LEU A 188 -0.99 -23.14 -3.33
N TYR A 189 -0.43 -22.79 -2.17
CA TYR A 189 0.98 -23.12 -1.89
C TYR A 189 1.21 -24.63 -1.80
N GLN A 190 0.28 -25.40 -1.23
CA GLN A 190 0.40 -26.86 -1.12
C GLN A 190 0.33 -27.53 -2.51
N LYS A 191 -0.40 -26.94 -3.45
CA LYS A 191 -0.47 -27.39 -4.84
C LYS A 191 0.81 -27.11 -5.64
N LEU A 192 1.56 -26.06 -5.31
CA LEU A 192 2.82 -25.73 -5.99
C LEU A 192 3.94 -26.77 -5.78
N HIS A 193 3.79 -27.69 -4.81
CA HIS A 193 4.78 -28.74 -4.48
C HIS A 193 4.35 -30.14 -4.96
N LYS A 194 3.20 -30.28 -5.62
CA LYS A 194 2.74 -31.54 -6.23
C LYS A 194 3.15 -31.62 -7.69
#